data_AF-U1PUA7-F1
#
_entry.id   AF-U1PUA7-F1
#
_cell.length_a   1.000
_cell.length_b   1.000
_cell.length_c   1.000
_cell.angle_alpha   90.00
_cell.angle_beta   90.00
_cell.angle_gamma   90.00
#
_symmetry.space_group_name_H-M   'P 1'
#
loop_
_entity.id
_entity.type
_entity.pdbx_description
1 polymer ?
#
loop_
_entity_poly.entity_id
_entity_poly.type
_entity_poly.pdbx_seq_one_letter_code
_entity_poly.pdbx_strand_id
1 'polypeptide(L)'
;MSAPVSEYTTTPVLTVQPDETLANAVEAMDAKGIHSLVVVTDGCLAEGVFTSTDLLGAVADGVDLDAATVGDYTTADVVTVTPDDPVGSVATV
;
A
#
# COMPACT_ATOMS: atom_id res chain seq x y z
N MET A 1 -5.18 -0.44 -28.89
CA MET A 1 -4.84 0.87 -28.31
C MET A 1 -4.40 0.60 -26.89
N SER A 2 -3.10 0.66 -26.61
CA SER A 2 -2.53 0.42 -25.28
C SER A 2 -2.35 1.79 -24.64
N ALA A 3 -3.31 2.23 -23.84
CA ALA A 3 -3.09 3.41 -23.01
C ALA A 3 -1.98 3.07 -22.01
N PRO A 4 -1.01 3.97 -21.78
CA PRO A 4 0.01 3.74 -20.78
C PRO A 4 -0.64 3.62 -19.40
N VAL A 5 -0.12 2.73 -18.55
CA VAL A 5 -0.64 2.49 -17.18
C VAL A 5 -0.68 3.79 -16.37
N SER A 6 0.15 4.78 -16.73
CA SER A 6 0.17 6.12 -16.17
C SER A 6 -1.17 6.88 -16.26
N GLU A 7 -2.07 6.52 -17.19
CA GLU A 7 -3.42 7.11 -17.24
C GLU A 7 -4.38 6.56 -16.18
N TYR A 8 -4.06 5.42 -15.57
CA TYR A 8 -4.88 4.76 -14.55
C TYR A 8 -4.25 4.82 -13.14
N THR A 9 -3.04 5.36 -12.99
CA THR A 9 -2.35 5.47 -11.70
C THR A 9 -2.77 6.73 -10.95
N THR A 10 -3.33 6.55 -9.75
CA THR A 10 -3.59 7.65 -8.81
C THR A 10 -2.26 8.15 -8.24
N THR A 11 -1.84 9.33 -8.67
CA THR A 11 -0.75 10.10 -8.05
C THR A 11 -1.42 11.19 -7.21
N PRO A 12 -1.14 11.35 -5.91
CA PRO A 12 0.02 10.87 -5.17
C PRO A 12 -0.20 9.51 -4.49
N VAL A 13 0.74 8.58 -4.69
CA VAL A 13 0.90 7.41 -3.81
C VAL A 13 1.63 7.90 -2.56
N LEU A 14 1.01 7.76 -1.39
CA LEU A 14 1.69 8.05 -0.13
C LEU A 14 2.48 6.81 0.26
N THR A 15 3.75 7.01 0.60
CA THR A 15 4.66 5.95 1.02
C THR A 15 4.86 6.00 2.52
N VAL A 16 4.86 4.85 3.18
CA VAL A 16 5.14 4.69 4.62
C VAL A 16 6.24 3.66 4.82
N GLN A 17 6.94 3.72 5.95
CA GLN A 17 7.91 2.70 6.31
C GLN A 17 7.23 1.51 7.00
N PRO A 18 7.76 0.28 6.87
CA PRO A 18 7.15 -0.91 7.47
C PRO A 18 7.15 -0.88 9.01
N ASP A 19 8.07 -0.15 9.64
CA ASP A 19 8.16 0.02 11.09
C ASP A 19 7.23 1.12 11.64
N GLU A 20 6.55 1.85 10.75
CA GLU A 20 5.58 2.86 11.13
C GLU A 20 4.34 2.22 11.76
N THR A 21 3.77 2.87 12.78
CA THR A 21 2.61 2.31 13.49
C THR A 21 1.35 2.37 12.63
N LEU A 22 0.42 1.46 12.88
CA LEU A 22 -0.88 1.48 12.21
C LEU A 22 -1.64 2.78 12.49
N ALA A 23 -1.54 3.32 13.71
CA ALA A 23 -2.13 4.61 14.05
C ALA A 23 -1.62 5.76 13.15
N ASN A 24 -0.30 5.89 12.99
CA ASN A 24 0.30 6.93 12.14
C ASN A 24 -0.09 6.74 10.67
N ALA A 25 -0.11 5.50 10.19
CA ALA A 25 -0.53 5.18 8.83
C ALA A 25 -2.00 5.60 8.58
N VAL A 26 -2.89 5.35 9.54
CA VAL A 26 -4.30 5.76 9.46
C VAL A 26 -4.48 7.27 9.50
N GLU A 27 -3.76 7.97 10.38
CA GLU A 27 -3.78 9.43 10.41
C GLU A 27 -3.29 10.02 9.09
N ALA A 28 -2.25 9.44 8.49
CA ALA A 28 -1.75 9.86 7.20
C ALA A 28 -2.76 9.63 6.06
N MET A 29 -3.47 8.50 6.09
CA MET A 29 -4.57 8.20 5.16
C MET A 29 -5.71 9.21 5.28
N ASP A 30 -6.18 9.49 6.50
CA ASP A 30 -7.27 10.44 6.77
C ASP A 30 -6.88 11.87 6.37
N ALA A 31 -5.68 12.32 6.76
CA ALA A 31 -5.17 13.66 6.45
C ALA A 31 -5.03 13.92 4.95
N LYS A 32 -4.82 12.88 4.15
CA LYS A 32 -4.68 12.97 2.68
C LYS A 32 -5.94 12.57 1.92
N GLY A 33 -6.95 12.03 2.60
CA GLY A 33 -8.16 11.51 1.97
C GLY A 33 -7.88 10.33 1.03
N ILE A 34 -6.88 9.50 1.36
CA ILE A 34 -6.51 8.30 0.60
C ILE A 34 -6.79 7.05 1.42
N HIS A 35 -6.90 5.91 0.75
CA HIS A 35 -7.25 4.62 1.37
C HIS A 35 -6.20 3.54 1.13
N SER A 36 -5.05 3.92 0.56
CA SER A 36 -3.96 3.03 0.24
C SER A 36 -2.62 3.75 0.43
N LEU A 37 -1.69 3.01 1.02
CA LEU A 37 -0.32 3.41 1.29
C LEU A 37 0.62 2.36 0.68
N VAL A 38 1.71 2.82 0.09
CA VAL A 38 2.77 1.94 -0.40
C VAL A 38 3.81 1.79 0.70
N VAL A 39 4.07 0.55 1.09
CA VAL A 39 5.09 0.25 2.11
C VAL A 39 6.44 0.17 1.42
N VAL A 40 7.38 1.02 1.83
CA VAL A 40 8.72 1.09 1.24
C VAL A 40 9.79 0.90 2.32
N THR A 41 10.78 0.07 2.01
CA THR A 41 11.95 -0.16 2.86
C THR A 41 13.11 0.78 2.51
N ASP A 42 14.14 0.74 3.34
CA ASP A 42 15.42 1.41 3.06
C ASP A 42 15.95 1.02 1.68
N GLY A 43 16.17 2.03 0.81
CA GLY A 43 16.57 1.84 -0.59
C GLY A 43 15.44 2.02 -1.61
N CYS A 44 14.28 2.53 -1.20
CA CYS A 44 13.12 2.80 -2.07
C CYS A 44 12.53 1.54 -2.72
N LEU A 45 12.70 0.40 -2.08
CA LEU A 45 12.10 -0.85 -2.54
C LEU A 45 10.68 -0.96 -1.95
N ALA A 46 9.67 -1.07 -2.82
CA ALA A 46 8.31 -1.35 -2.39
C ALA A 46 8.21 -2.80 -1.90
N GLU A 47 7.83 -2.97 -0.64
CA GLU A 47 7.67 -4.27 0.00
C GLU A 47 6.21 -4.72 0.00
N GLY A 48 5.28 -3.78 -0.02
CA GLY A 48 3.86 -4.08 0.06
C GLY A 48 2.96 -2.87 -0.14
N VAL A 49 1.66 -3.10 -0.01
CA VAL A 49 0.62 -2.08 0.00
C VAL A 49 -0.22 -2.31 1.25
N PHE A 50 -0.52 -1.23 1.95
CA PHE A 50 -1.40 -1.22 3.11
C PHE A 50 -2.66 -0.43 2.77
N THR A 51 -3.82 -1.01 3.01
CA THR A 51 -5.13 -0.44 2.66
C THR A 51 -6.08 -0.41 3.85
N SER A 52 -7.21 0.27 3.68
CA SER A 52 -8.31 0.20 4.65
C SER A 52 -8.79 -1.23 4.93
N THR A 53 -8.65 -2.17 3.98
CA THR A 53 -9.03 -3.58 4.19
C THR A 53 -8.06 -4.27 5.15
N ASP A 54 -6.76 -4.01 5.00
CA ASP A 54 -5.73 -4.51 5.92
C ASP A 54 -5.93 -3.95 7.34
N LEU A 55 -6.25 -2.65 7.44
CA LEU A 55 -6.63 -2.01 8.70
C LEU A 55 -7.84 -2.68 9.36
N LEU A 56 -8.89 -2.99 8.58
CA LEU A 56 -10.07 -3.69 9.09
C LEU A 56 -9.71 -5.08 9.61
N GLY A 57 -8.77 -5.78 8.97
CA GLY A 57 -8.21 -7.04 9.45
C GLY A 57 -7.52 -6.89 10.81
N ALA A 58 -6.62 -5.90 10.93
CA ALA A 58 -5.93 -5.60 12.19
C ALA A 58 -6.91 -5.30 13.34
N VAL A 59 -7.92 -4.47 13.07
CA VAL A 59 -8.96 -4.15 14.06
C VAL A 59 -9.79 -5.38 14.43
N ALA A 60 -10.10 -6.25 13.47
CA ALA A 60 -10.82 -7.50 13.74
C ALA A 60 -10.01 -8.46 14.62
N ASP A 61 -8.68 -8.46 14.48
CA ASP A 61 -7.76 -9.23 15.32
C ASP A 61 -7.56 -8.62 16.72
N GLY A 62 -8.08 -7.41 16.96
CA GLY A 62 -8.06 -6.74 18.26
C GLY A 62 -6.69 -6.22 18.66
N VAL A 63 -5.83 -5.88 17.69
CA VAL A 63 -4.50 -5.36 17.98
C VAL A 63 -4.50 -3.92 18.46
N ASP A 64 -3.46 -3.59 19.22
CA ASP A 64 -3.16 -2.22 19.61
C ASP A 64 -2.50 -1.48 18.44
N LEU A 65 -3.22 -0.52 17.85
CA LEU A 65 -2.78 0.22 16.66
C LEU A 65 -1.57 1.13 16.93
N ASP A 66 -1.34 1.49 18.20
CA ASP A 66 -0.19 2.30 18.61
C ASP A 66 1.08 1.46 18.76
N ALA A 67 0.94 0.13 18.87
CA ALA A 67 2.05 -0.81 19.03
C ALA A 67 2.31 -1.68 17.78
N ALA A 68 1.26 -1.98 17.01
CA ALA A 68 1.36 -2.76 15.78
C ALA A 68 1.94 -1.91 14.65
N THR A 69 2.73 -2.56 13.79
CA THR A 69 3.39 -1.91 12.65
C THR A 69 2.68 -2.20 11.34
N VAL A 70 2.89 -1.33 10.35
CA VAL A 70 2.37 -1.50 8.99
C VAL A 70 2.90 -2.79 8.36
N GLY A 71 4.18 -3.13 8.60
CA GLY A 71 4.80 -4.33 8.04
C GLY A 71 4.14 -5.63 8.51
N ASP A 72 3.65 -5.69 9.74
CA ASP A 72 2.98 -6.88 10.29
C ASP A 72 1.61 -7.15 9.63
N TYR A 73 0.99 -6.11 9.09
CA TYR A 73 -0.36 -6.14 8.53
C TYR A 73 -0.42 -5.78 7.05
N THR A 74 0.71 -5.64 6.37
CA THR A 74 0.72 -5.41 4.93
C THR A 74 0.43 -6.72 4.20
N THR A 75 -0.44 -6.66 3.19
CA THR A 75 -0.59 -7.79 2.27
C THR A 75 0.61 -7.82 1.34
N ALA A 76 1.57 -8.72 1.62
CA ALA A 76 2.76 -8.96 0.83
C ALA A 76 2.44 -9.74 -0.46
N ASP A 77 1.69 -9.11 -1.38
CA ASP A 77 1.43 -9.67 -2.71
C ASP A 77 1.24 -8.54 -3.73
N VAL A 78 2.21 -7.63 -3.77
CA VAL A 78 2.19 -6.53 -4.72
C VAL A 78 3.06 -6.90 -5.91
N VAL A 79 2.42 -7.24 -7.02
CA VAL A 79 3.07 -7.25 -8.33
C VAL A 79 3.37 -5.79 -8.68
N THR A 80 4.59 -5.34 -8.39
CA THR A 80 5.07 -4.02 -8.82
C THR A 80 5.29 -4.06 -10.34
N VAL A 81 4.39 -3.41 -11.09
CA VAL A 81 4.61 -3.12 -12.50
C VAL A 81 5.26 -1.75 -12.65
N THR A 82 6.27 -1.68 -13.49
CA THR A 82 6.82 -0.40 -13.93
C THR A 82 5.84 0.28 -14.89
N PRO A 83 5.74 1.62 -14.95
CA PRO A 83 4.79 2.33 -15.82
C PRO A 83 4.93 2.00 -17.32
N ASP A 84 6.07 1.45 -17.72
CA ASP A 84 6.37 0.99 -19.08
C ASP A 84 5.88 -0.44 -19.37
N ASP A 85 5.34 -1.16 -18.37
CA ASP A 85 4.81 -2.49 -18.57
C ASP A 85 3.45 -2.44 -19.31
N PRO A 86 3.30 -3.17 -20.42
CA PRO A 86 2.05 -3.21 -21.15
C PRO A 86 0.96 -3.91 -20.32
N VAL A 87 -0.23 -3.31 -20.30
CA VAL A 87 -1.46 -3.73 -19.57
C VAL A 87 -1.88 -5.20 -19.78
N GLY A 88 -1.31 -5.91 -20.75
CA GLY A 88 -1.70 -7.26 -21.13
C GLY A 88 -1.20 -8.42 -20.25
N SER A 89 -0.36 -8.18 -19.21
CA SER A 89 0.30 -9.28 -18.48
C SER A 89 -0.24 -9.58 -17.07
N VAL A 90 -1.30 -8.92 -16.60
CA VAL A 90 -1.81 -9.05 -15.22
C VAL A 90 -3.14 -9.82 -15.08
N ALA A 91 -3.55 -10.56 -16.11
CA ALA A 91 -4.81 -11.34 -16.08
C ALA A 91 -4.57 -12.86 -16.24
N THR A 92 -3.77 -13.48 -15.37
CA THR A 92 -3.86 -14.93 -15.10
C THR A 92 -3.23 -15.25 -13.73
N VAL A 93 -4.03 -15.19 -12.67
CA VAL A 93 -3.87 -16.02 -11.46
C VAL A 93 -5.23 -16.59 -11.13
#